data_AF-A0A0F8VZP8-F1
#
_entry.id   AF-A0A0F8VZP8-F1
#
_cell.length_a   1.000
_cell.length_b   1.000
_cell.length_c   1.000
_cell.angle_alpha   90.00
_cell.angle_beta   90.00
_cell.angle_gamma   90.00
#
_symmetry.space_group_name_H-M   'P 1'
#
loop_
_entity.id
_entity.type
_entity.pdbx_description
1 polymer ?
#
loop_
_entity_poly.entity_id
_entity_poly.type
_entity_poly.pdbx_seq_one_letter_code
_entity_poly.pdbx_strand_id
1 'polypeptide(L)'
;MEIKLEDINSKKVKPSRQALYNDGKLKECGKCHKLKIYAEFGLKSGGLRSICKHCKQINDAFDYYRNKFLIVMNLINKQQKGKCIKCSTNFTFLPILDFHHPKPELKQTTWRKNRRKNWKIILSLFEKEEVVILCKNCHSKENTKIFNEFKGVILKDNLFKFKAEAINEIVLEYVKKSKLKNIKNYKFRVIEWIKKRSVIEQLYNGKCIGCENVSVMKNLPALDFHHRSKH
;
A
#
# COMPACT_ATOMS: atom_id res chain seq x y z
N MET A 1 21.11 -17.57 10.51
CA MET A 1 19.99 -18.46 10.86
C MET A 1 19.18 -18.73 9.60
N GLU A 2 19.44 -19.84 8.91
CA GLU A 2 18.65 -20.26 7.75
C GLU A 2 17.35 -20.89 8.24
N ILE A 3 16.22 -20.20 8.05
CA ILE A 3 14.91 -20.80 8.30
C ILE A 3 14.58 -21.68 7.10
N LYS A 4 14.58 -23.01 7.28
CA LYS A 4 14.17 -23.94 6.23
C LYS A 4 12.67 -23.82 6.01
N LEU A 5 12.24 -23.54 4.78
CA LEU A 5 10.83 -23.33 4.40
C LEU A 5 9.98 -24.61 4.51
N GLU A 6 10.62 -25.77 4.57
CA GLU A 6 9.99 -27.09 4.61
C GLU A 6 9.21 -27.34 5.91
N ASP A 7 9.58 -26.67 7.00
CA ASP A 7 8.93 -26.81 8.31
C ASP A 7 7.53 -26.17 8.39
N ILE A 8 7.11 -25.40 7.38
CA ILE A 8 5.81 -24.70 7.37
C ILE A 8 4.67 -25.61 6.88
N ASN A 9 4.98 -26.77 6.30
CA ASN A 9 4.01 -27.62 5.59
C ASN A 9 3.58 -28.90 6.34
N SER A 10 3.88 -29.05 7.63
CA SER A 10 3.37 -30.19 8.41
C SER A 10 1.83 -30.25 8.33
N LYS A 11 1.28 -31.39 7.89
CA LYS A 11 -0.17 -31.65 7.87
C LYS A 11 -0.72 -31.40 9.27
N LYS A 12 -1.42 -30.28 9.45
CA LYS A 12 -2.04 -29.94 10.74
C LYS A 12 -3.14 -30.96 11.02
N VAL A 13 -2.89 -31.87 11.96
CA VAL A 13 -3.95 -32.61 12.64
C VAL A 13 -4.93 -31.57 13.15
N LYS A 14 -6.21 -31.67 12.77
CA LYS A 14 -7.22 -30.73 13.25
C LYS A 14 -7.38 -30.99 14.75
N PRO A 15 -7.00 -30.05 15.63
CA PRO A 15 -7.24 -30.25 17.05
C PRO A 15 -8.74 -30.43 17.29
N SER A 16 -9.10 -31.27 18.24
CA SER A 16 -10.49 -31.40 18.70
C SER A 16 -11.00 -30.00 19.07
N ARG A 17 -12.25 -29.69 18.71
CA ARG A 17 -12.84 -28.38 19.00
C ARG A 17 -12.98 -28.26 20.52
N GLN A 18 -12.08 -27.53 21.16
CA GLN A 18 -12.21 -27.16 22.56
C GLN A 18 -13.55 -26.42 22.76
N ALA A 19 -14.32 -26.85 23.77
CA ALA A 19 -15.50 -26.13 24.21
C ALA A 19 -15.06 -24.80 24.85
N LEU A 20 -15.60 -23.68 24.35
CA LEU A 20 -15.29 -22.34 24.85
C LEU A 20 -16.44 -21.84 25.72
N TYR A 21 -16.14 -21.14 26.81
CA TYR A 21 -17.18 -20.56 27.68
C TYR A 21 -18.06 -19.56 26.92
N ASN A 22 -19.38 -19.62 27.16
CA ASN A 22 -20.35 -18.71 26.57
C ASN A 22 -21.68 -18.70 27.36
N ASP A 23 -22.04 -17.59 28.01
CA ASP A 23 -23.21 -17.51 28.90
C ASP A 23 -24.33 -16.56 28.41
N GLY A 24 -24.21 -15.99 27.20
CA GLY A 24 -25.14 -14.96 26.71
C GLY A 24 -24.68 -13.52 26.93
N LYS A 25 -23.70 -13.28 27.82
CA LYS A 25 -23.18 -11.95 28.19
C LYS A 25 -21.66 -11.86 27.96
N LEU A 26 -20.96 -12.87 28.45
CA LEU A 26 -19.53 -13.08 28.35
C LEU A 26 -19.25 -14.30 27.46
N LYS A 27 -18.16 -14.20 26.72
CA LYS A 27 -17.67 -15.25 25.84
C LYS A 27 -16.16 -15.35 25.91
N GLU A 28 -15.63 -16.56 25.92
CA GLU A 28 -14.20 -16.82 25.82
C GLU A 28 -13.70 -16.66 24.38
N CYS A 29 -12.61 -15.90 24.21
CA CYS A 29 -11.95 -15.78 22.92
C CYS A 29 -11.13 -17.03 22.61
N GLY A 30 -11.46 -17.77 21.56
CA GLY A 30 -10.74 -18.98 21.10
C GLY A 30 -9.32 -18.76 20.55
N LYS A 31 -8.69 -17.60 20.84
CA LYS A 31 -7.28 -17.35 20.55
C LYS A 31 -6.50 -16.87 21.77
N CYS A 32 -7.03 -15.92 22.54
CA CYS A 32 -6.34 -15.43 23.75
C CYS A 32 -6.89 -16.02 25.05
N HIS A 33 -7.95 -16.85 24.98
CA HIS A 33 -8.62 -17.51 26.10
C HIS A 33 -9.13 -16.56 27.21
N LYS A 34 -9.26 -15.25 26.91
CA LYS A 34 -9.85 -14.28 27.83
C LYS A 34 -11.37 -14.23 27.66
N LEU A 35 -12.09 -14.15 28.78
CA LEU A 35 -13.51 -13.82 28.83
C LEU A 35 -13.72 -12.35 28.47
N LYS A 36 -14.67 -12.08 27.57
CA LYS A 36 -15.01 -10.71 27.13
C LYS A 36 -16.51 -10.57 26.89
N ILE A 37 -17.01 -9.34 26.99
CA ILE A 37 -18.38 -9.02 26.62
C ILE A 37 -18.64 -9.22 25.12
N TYR A 38 -19.87 -9.49 24.74
CA TYR A 38 -20.27 -9.75 23.35
C TYR A 38 -19.90 -8.62 22.37
N ALA A 39 -19.92 -7.36 22.81
CA ALA A 39 -19.53 -6.20 22.01
C ALA A 39 -18.05 -6.25 21.54
N GLU A 40 -17.19 -7.02 22.23
CA GLU A 40 -15.80 -7.24 21.85
C GLU A 40 -15.64 -8.27 20.72
N PHE A 41 -16.73 -8.89 20.25
CA PHE A 41 -16.71 -9.87 19.17
C PHE A 41 -17.37 -9.29 17.91
N GLY A 42 -16.88 -9.70 16.75
CA GLY A 42 -17.51 -9.35 15.47
C GLY A 42 -18.63 -10.35 15.11
N LEU A 43 -19.57 -9.92 14.29
CA LEU A 43 -20.62 -10.79 13.74
C LEU A 43 -20.10 -11.63 12.56
N LYS A 44 -20.72 -12.79 12.37
CA LYS A 44 -20.62 -13.70 11.20
C LYS A 44 -22.03 -14.26 10.93
N SER A 45 -22.29 -14.79 9.75
CA SER A 45 -23.51 -15.58 9.48
C SER A 45 -23.67 -16.68 10.55
N GLY A 46 -24.74 -16.60 11.33
CA GLY A 46 -25.01 -17.53 12.44
C GLY A 46 -24.47 -17.11 13.82
N GLY A 47 -24.01 -15.86 14.01
CA GLY A 47 -23.76 -15.30 15.35
C GLY A 47 -22.38 -14.67 15.54
N LEU A 48 -21.92 -14.64 16.79
CA LEU A 48 -20.63 -14.04 17.15
C LEU A 48 -19.45 -14.91 16.72
N ARG A 49 -18.40 -14.28 16.21
CA ARG A 49 -17.10 -14.93 15.92
C ARG A 49 -16.54 -15.62 17.17
N SER A 50 -15.73 -16.66 16.97
CA SER A 50 -15.04 -17.37 18.06
C SER A 50 -13.88 -16.57 18.66
N ILE A 51 -13.39 -15.54 17.98
CA ILE A 51 -12.28 -14.70 18.44
C ILE A 51 -12.72 -13.24 18.59
N CYS A 52 -12.17 -12.56 19.59
CA CYS A 52 -12.45 -11.14 19.82
C CYS A 52 -11.89 -10.25 18.69
N LYS A 53 -12.42 -9.03 18.58
CA LYS A 53 -12.04 -8.01 17.58
C LYS A 53 -10.54 -7.74 17.57
N HIS A 54 -9.92 -7.64 18.75
CA HIS A 54 -8.47 -7.43 18.86
C HIS A 54 -7.64 -8.59 18.31
N CYS A 55 -7.92 -9.84 18.72
CA CYS A 55 -7.25 -11.02 18.16
C CYS A 55 -7.51 -11.17 16.66
N LYS A 56 -8.72 -10.80 16.19
CA LYS A 56 -9.05 -10.77 14.76
C LYS A 56 -8.18 -9.77 14.00
N GLN A 57 -8.02 -8.56 14.52
CA GLN A 57 -7.16 -7.53 13.93
C GLN A 57 -5.70 -8.00 13.83
N ILE A 58 -5.17 -8.60 14.91
CA ILE A 58 -3.82 -9.18 14.91
C ILE A 58 -3.71 -10.28 13.85
N ASN A 59 -4.66 -11.22 13.81
CA ASN A 59 -4.69 -12.27 12.79
C ASN A 59 -4.73 -11.70 11.38
N ASP A 60 -5.57 -10.69 11.14
CA ASP A 60 -5.68 -10.07 9.82
C ASP A 60 -4.38 -9.38 9.42
N ALA A 61 -3.69 -8.73 10.36
CA ALA A 61 -2.37 -8.17 10.11
C ALA A 61 -1.36 -9.27 9.76
N PHE A 62 -1.32 -10.37 10.53
CA PHE A 62 -0.46 -11.51 10.22
C PHE A 62 -0.76 -12.10 8.85
N ASP A 63 -2.02 -12.39 8.53
CA ASP A 63 -2.41 -12.95 7.23
C ASP A 63 -2.08 -11.99 6.08
N TYR A 64 -2.30 -10.69 6.30
CA TYR A 64 -1.97 -9.63 5.35
C TYR A 64 -0.47 -9.59 5.03
N TYR A 65 0.38 -9.66 6.07
CA TYR A 65 1.83 -9.58 5.91
C TYR A 65 2.49 -10.92 5.62
N ARG A 66 1.85 -12.07 5.92
CA ARG A 66 2.41 -13.41 5.68
C ARG A 66 2.70 -13.64 4.20
N ASN A 67 1.71 -13.40 3.33
CA ASN A 67 1.92 -13.57 1.89
C ASN A 67 2.96 -12.57 1.37
N LYS A 68 2.93 -11.32 1.85
CA LYS A 68 3.92 -10.31 1.48
C LYS A 68 5.32 -10.76 1.85
N PHE A 69 5.50 -11.25 3.08
CA PHE A 69 6.77 -11.78 3.59
C PHE A 69 7.28 -12.92 2.74
N LEU A 70 6.47 -13.94 2.48
CA LEU A 70 6.89 -15.08 1.67
C LEU A 70 7.32 -14.66 0.28
N ILE A 71 6.56 -13.78 -0.39
CA ILE A 71 6.90 -13.29 -1.73
C ILE A 71 8.16 -12.43 -1.68
N VAL A 72 8.24 -11.49 -0.74
CA VAL A 72 9.40 -10.62 -0.54
C VAL A 72 10.63 -11.50 -0.35
N MET A 73 10.65 -12.43 0.61
CA MET A 73 11.77 -13.34 0.82
C MET A 73 12.13 -14.14 -0.44
N ASN A 74 11.17 -14.63 -1.21
CA ASN A 74 11.46 -15.45 -2.39
C ASN A 74 11.91 -14.66 -3.63
N LEU A 75 11.29 -13.51 -3.94
CA LEU A 75 11.77 -12.60 -5.00
C LEU A 75 13.18 -12.12 -4.69
N ILE A 76 13.39 -11.78 -3.43
CA ILE A 76 14.63 -11.19 -2.96
C ILE A 76 15.76 -12.22 -2.85
N ASN A 77 15.49 -13.46 -2.46
CA ASN A 77 16.54 -14.48 -2.35
C ASN A 77 17.20 -14.78 -3.71
N LYS A 78 16.52 -14.49 -4.83
CA LYS A 78 17.10 -14.62 -6.17
C LYS A 78 17.95 -13.42 -6.61
N GLN A 79 17.69 -12.20 -6.11
CA GLN A 79 18.32 -10.99 -6.64
C GLN A 79 19.01 -10.09 -5.59
N GLN A 80 18.51 -9.99 -4.34
CA GLN A 80 18.83 -8.86 -3.43
C GLN A 80 18.89 -9.15 -1.92
N LYS A 81 18.79 -10.41 -1.47
CA LYS A 81 19.09 -10.87 -0.08
C LYS A 81 18.43 -10.11 1.10
N GLY A 82 17.42 -9.31 0.86
CA GLY A 82 16.56 -8.69 1.86
C GLY A 82 16.18 -7.26 1.51
N LYS A 83 16.77 -6.71 0.45
CA LYS A 83 17.03 -5.28 0.41
C LYS A 83 16.26 -4.58 -0.69
N CYS A 84 16.01 -3.30 -0.49
CA CYS A 84 15.54 -2.40 -1.54
C CYS A 84 16.58 -2.34 -2.68
N ILE A 85 16.14 -2.47 -3.95
CA ILE A 85 17.04 -2.45 -5.12
C ILE A 85 17.84 -1.15 -5.25
N LYS A 86 17.33 -0.03 -4.73
CA LYS A 86 17.96 1.29 -4.90
C LYS A 86 18.83 1.75 -3.74
N CYS A 87 18.44 1.44 -2.50
CA CYS A 87 19.10 2.00 -1.31
C CYS A 87 19.56 0.96 -0.31
N SER A 88 19.42 -0.32 -0.63
CA SER A 88 19.88 -1.44 0.19
C SER A 88 19.24 -1.55 1.59
N THR A 89 18.23 -0.73 1.92
CA THR A 89 17.51 -0.81 3.20
C THR A 89 16.93 -2.21 3.41
N ASN A 90 17.16 -2.76 4.60
CA ASN A 90 16.81 -4.13 4.98
C ASN A 90 15.30 -4.29 5.31
N PHE A 91 14.78 -5.50 5.15
CA PHE A 91 13.38 -5.91 5.37
C PHE A 91 12.99 -6.08 6.85
N THR A 92 13.84 -5.69 7.81
CA THR A 92 13.54 -5.77 9.25
C THR A 92 12.16 -5.17 9.56
N PHE A 93 11.70 -4.22 8.75
CA PHE A 93 10.34 -3.70 8.76
C PHE A 93 9.60 -3.94 7.44
N LEU A 94 8.97 -5.10 7.26
CA LEU A 94 8.12 -5.43 6.10
C LEU A 94 7.16 -4.32 5.60
N PRO A 95 6.50 -3.55 6.48
CA PRO A 95 5.61 -2.48 6.05
C PRO A 95 6.29 -1.37 5.24
N ILE A 96 7.62 -1.28 5.23
CA ILE A 96 8.38 -0.28 4.48
C ILE A 96 8.67 -0.69 3.04
N LEU A 97 8.53 -1.96 2.68
CA LEU A 97 8.82 -2.45 1.32
C LEU A 97 7.55 -2.50 0.49
N ASP A 98 7.61 -2.16 -0.78
CA ASP A 98 6.50 -2.25 -1.72
C ASP A 98 6.93 -2.85 -3.06
N PHE A 99 5.95 -3.47 -3.73
CA PHE A 99 6.12 -4.08 -5.05
C PHE A 99 6.05 -3.00 -6.13
N HIS A 100 7.16 -2.81 -6.83
CA HIS A 100 7.27 -1.86 -7.93
C HIS A 100 7.31 -2.62 -9.26
N HIS A 101 6.56 -2.13 -10.25
CA HIS A 101 6.55 -2.68 -11.61
C HIS A 101 7.36 -1.72 -12.48
N PRO A 102 8.64 -1.99 -12.77
CA PRO A 102 9.49 -1.09 -13.56
C PRO A 102 8.97 -0.94 -14.99
N LYS A 103 8.28 -1.97 -15.49
CA LYS A 103 7.68 -2.08 -16.82
C LYS A 103 6.15 -2.08 -16.71
N PRO A 104 5.47 -0.93 -16.71
CA PRO A 104 4.02 -0.84 -16.53
C PRO A 104 3.21 -1.64 -17.56
N GLU A 105 3.76 -1.85 -18.75
CA GLU A 105 3.17 -2.64 -19.84
C GLU A 105 3.06 -4.13 -19.52
N LEU A 106 3.93 -4.67 -18.66
CA LEU A 106 3.86 -6.07 -18.23
C LEU A 106 2.82 -6.27 -17.11
N LYS A 107 2.38 -5.19 -16.47
CA LYS A 107 1.51 -5.24 -15.28
C LYS A 107 0.11 -5.73 -15.65
N GLN A 108 -0.21 -6.96 -15.24
CA GLN A 108 -1.52 -7.56 -15.33
C GLN A 108 -2.33 -7.33 -14.05
N THR A 109 -1.65 -7.07 -12.93
CA THR A 109 -2.35 -7.01 -11.65
C THR A 109 -1.81 -6.04 -10.60
N THR A 110 -2.40 -6.06 -9.40
CA THR A 110 -1.90 -5.30 -8.25
C THR A 110 -1.82 -6.17 -7.01
N TRP A 111 -0.93 -5.79 -6.07
CA TRP A 111 -0.87 -6.43 -4.75
C TRP A 111 -2.25 -6.45 -4.06
N ARG A 112 -2.98 -5.33 -4.08
CA ARG A 112 -4.32 -5.22 -3.46
C ARG A 112 -5.30 -6.27 -3.97
N LYS A 113 -5.27 -6.58 -5.27
CA LYS A 113 -6.16 -7.58 -5.89
C LYS A 113 -5.75 -9.03 -5.56
N ASN A 114 -4.46 -9.29 -5.35
CA ASN A 114 -3.97 -10.67 -5.22
C ASN A 114 -3.54 -11.07 -3.81
N ARG A 115 -3.41 -10.14 -2.86
CA ARG A 115 -2.89 -10.41 -1.50
C ARG A 115 -3.54 -11.58 -0.75
N ARG A 116 -4.77 -11.97 -1.11
CA ARG A 116 -5.50 -13.11 -0.52
C ARG A 116 -5.35 -14.44 -1.27
N LYS A 117 -4.72 -14.44 -2.46
CA LYS A 117 -4.45 -15.65 -3.24
C LYS A 117 -3.27 -16.42 -2.64
N ASN A 118 -3.06 -17.64 -3.11
CA ASN A 118 -1.87 -18.43 -2.77
C ASN A 118 -0.60 -17.67 -3.18
N TRP A 119 0.33 -17.49 -2.25
CA TRP A 119 1.54 -16.69 -2.46
C TRP A 119 2.43 -17.21 -3.60
N LYS A 120 2.44 -18.52 -3.88
CA LYS A 120 3.20 -19.10 -5.00
C LYS A 120 2.67 -18.62 -6.36
N ILE A 121 1.36 -18.55 -6.50
CA ILE A 121 0.71 -18.03 -7.71
C ILE A 121 1.07 -16.54 -7.91
N ILE A 122 1.06 -15.77 -6.81
CA ILE A 122 1.42 -14.35 -6.85
C ILE A 122 2.89 -14.19 -7.22
N LEU A 123 3.79 -15.00 -6.64
CA LEU A 123 5.21 -14.98 -6.94
C LEU A 123 5.47 -15.24 -8.43
N SER A 124 4.92 -16.32 -9.00
CA SER A 124 5.10 -16.63 -10.42
C SER A 124 4.55 -15.54 -11.34
N LEU A 125 3.47 -14.86 -10.94
CA LEU A 125 2.95 -13.71 -11.68
C LEU A 125 3.91 -12.52 -11.59
N PHE A 126 4.39 -12.18 -10.40
CA PHE A 126 5.32 -11.08 -10.17
C PHE A 126 6.68 -11.29 -10.85
N GLU A 127 7.16 -12.53 -10.94
CA GLU A 127 8.36 -12.87 -11.73
C GLU A 127 8.13 -12.58 -13.23
N LYS A 128 6.97 -12.94 -13.79
CA LYS A 128 6.62 -12.62 -15.19
C LYS A 128 6.43 -11.12 -15.44
N GLU A 129 5.93 -10.40 -14.45
CA GLU A 129 5.74 -8.94 -14.50
C GLU A 129 7.05 -8.17 -14.20
N GLU A 130 8.16 -8.87 -13.98
CA GLU A 130 9.47 -8.31 -13.58
C GLU A 130 9.39 -7.35 -12.38
N VAL A 131 8.58 -7.71 -11.38
CA VAL A 131 8.37 -6.91 -10.18
C VAL A 131 9.66 -6.85 -9.35
N VAL A 132 10.05 -5.64 -8.96
CA VAL A 132 11.16 -5.39 -8.04
C VAL A 132 10.65 -4.89 -6.69
N ILE A 133 11.50 -4.99 -5.67
CA ILE A 133 11.20 -4.50 -4.33
C ILE A 133 11.86 -3.15 -4.09
N LEU A 134 11.06 -2.15 -3.74
CA LEU A 134 11.53 -0.83 -3.30
C LEU A 134 11.09 -0.56 -1.87
N CYS A 135 11.89 0.16 -1.09
CA CYS A 135 11.36 0.79 0.12
C CYS A 135 10.40 1.94 -0.25
N LYS A 136 9.48 2.29 0.63
CA LYS A 136 8.49 3.37 0.44
C LYS A 136 9.13 4.69 0.03
N ASN A 137 10.30 5.01 0.59
CA ASN A 137 11.03 6.24 0.24
C ASN A 137 11.51 6.20 -1.22
N CYS A 138 12.15 5.11 -1.64
CA CYS A 138 12.58 4.94 -3.03
C CYS A 138 11.38 4.85 -3.99
N HIS A 139 10.29 4.18 -3.58
CA HIS A 139 9.08 4.09 -4.36
C HIS A 139 8.42 5.48 -4.53
N SER A 140 8.41 6.29 -3.47
CA SER A 140 7.95 7.68 -3.52
C SER A 140 8.83 8.52 -4.48
N LYS A 141 10.17 8.38 -4.39
CA LYS A 141 11.10 9.03 -5.34
C LYS A 141 10.82 8.65 -6.80
N GLU A 142 10.47 7.39 -7.09
CA GLU A 142 10.06 7.00 -8.45
C GLU A 142 8.77 7.70 -8.87
N ASN A 143 7.82 7.89 -7.95
CA ASN A 143 6.60 8.63 -8.24
C ASN A 143 6.86 10.13 -8.47
N THR A 144 7.88 10.70 -7.80
CA THR A 144 8.32 12.09 -8.01
C THR A 144 8.90 12.33 -9.39
N LYS A 145 9.44 11.31 -10.09
CA LYS A 145 9.96 11.49 -11.46
C LYS A 145 8.91 12.06 -12.42
N ILE A 146 7.67 11.57 -12.32
CA ILE A 146 6.55 12.09 -13.12
C ILE A 146 6.20 13.51 -12.73
N PHE A 147 6.23 13.85 -11.44
CA PHE A 147 6.07 15.23 -11.04
C PHE A 147 7.14 16.12 -11.67
N ASN A 148 8.42 15.73 -11.60
CA ASN A 148 9.52 16.51 -12.15
C ASN A 148 9.41 16.69 -13.67
N GLU A 149 9.04 15.63 -14.39
CA GLU A 149 8.83 15.64 -15.83
C GLU A 149 7.68 16.58 -16.24
N PHE A 150 6.59 16.59 -15.49
CA PHE A 150 5.39 17.37 -15.79
C PHE A 150 5.21 18.62 -14.90
N LYS A 151 6.27 19.06 -14.20
CA LYS A 151 6.18 20.15 -13.20
C LYS A 151 5.64 21.45 -13.82
N GLY A 152 5.96 21.71 -15.09
CA GLY A 152 5.51 22.93 -15.78
C GLY A 152 3.99 23.01 -15.94
N VAL A 153 3.30 21.90 -16.20
CA VAL A 153 1.83 21.89 -16.26
C VAL A 153 1.21 21.76 -14.86
N ILE A 154 1.83 20.99 -13.96
CA ILE A 154 1.34 20.78 -12.58
C ILE A 154 1.39 22.09 -11.78
N LEU A 155 2.47 22.86 -11.92
CA LEU A 155 2.70 24.11 -11.21
C LEU A 155 2.33 25.35 -12.05
N LYS A 156 1.60 25.18 -13.16
CA LYS A 156 1.18 26.31 -14.00
C LYS A 156 0.40 27.32 -13.16
N ASP A 157 0.76 28.59 -13.26
CA ASP A 157 0.04 29.68 -12.60
C ASP A 157 -1.37 29.77 -13.15
N ASN A 158 -2.31 30.16 -12.28
CA ASN A 158 -3.72 30.29 -12.64
C ASN A 158 -4.37 29.00 -13.21
N LEU A 159 -3.75 27.82 -13.03
CA LEU A 159 -4.30 26.55 -13.50
C LEU A 159 -5.72 26.31 -12.99
N PHE A 160 -6.02 26.73 -11.77
CA PHE A 160 -7.34 26.57 -11.14
C PHE A 160 -8.35 27.67 -11.52
N LYS A 161 -8.01 28.61 -12.41
CA LYS A 161 -8.99 29.48 -13.08
C LYS A 161 -9.75 28.76 -14.19
N PHE A 162 -9.21 27.64 -14.69
CA PHE A 162 -9.83 26.83 -15.72
C PHE A 162 -10.82 25.82 -15.13
N LYS A 163 -11.85 25.46 -15.92
CA LYS A 163 -12.76 24.35 -15.60
C LYS A 163 -12.01 23.00 -15.65
N ALA A 164 -12.55 21.99 -14.98
CA ALA A 164 -11.92 20.67 -14.87
C ALA A 164 -11.70 20.00 -16.24
N GLU A 165 -12.62 20.21 -17.18
CA GLU A 165 -12.54 19.71 -18.56
C GLU A 165 -11.34 20.32 -19.29
N ALA A 166 -11.19 21.65 -19.21
CA ALA A 166 -10.07 22.37 -19.81
C ALA A 166 -8.73 21.96 -19.19
N ILE A 167 -8.65 21.76 -17.86
CA ILE A 167 -7.43 21.23 -17.21
C ILE A 167 -7.09 19.84 -17.76
N ASN A 168 -8.10 18.97 -17.96
CA ASN A 168 -7.90 17.64 -18.51
C ASN A 168 -7.38 17.65 -19.95
N GLU A 169 -7.81 18.61 -20.76
CA GLU A 169 -7.34 18.81 -22.13
C GLU A 169 -5.90 19.33 -22.15
N ILE A 170 -5.60 20.36 -21.37
CA ILE A 170 -4.23 20.91 -21.21
C ILE A 170 -3.26 19.80 -20.82
N VAL A 171 -3.60 18.99 -19.82
CA VAL A 171 -2.75 17.87 -19.38
C VAL A 171 -2.58 16.83 -20.50
N LEU A 172 -3.65 16.50 -21.23
CA LEU A 172 -3.58 15.53 -22.32
C LEU A 172 -2.62 16.02 -23.43
N GLU A 173 -2.69 17.29 -23.80
CA GLU A 173 -1.77 17.88 -24.78
C GLU A 173 -0.32 17.83 -24.32
N TYR A 174 -0.05 18.20 -23.06
CA TYR A 174 1.28 18.11 -22.48
C TYR A 174 1.84 16.68 -22.50
N VAL A 175 1.02 15.68 -22.14
CA VAL A 175 1.45 14.27 -22.13
C VAL A 175 1.63 13.72 -23.55
N LYS A 176 0.81 14.16 -24.52
CA LYS A 176 1.01 13.78 -25.95
C LYS A 176 2.35 14.29 -26.48
N LYS A 177 2.76 15.50 -26.09
CA LYS A 177 4.04 16.11 -26.52
C LYS A 177 5.27 15.37 -25.99
N SER A 178 5.20 14.64 -24.88
CA SER A 178 6.34 13.91 -24.32
C SER A 178 6.64 12.57 -25.00
N LYS A 179 5.88 12.16 -26.02
CA LYS A 179 6.08 10.92 -26.81
C LYS A 179 6.12 9.63 -25.98
N LEU A 180 5.46 9.61 -24.82
CA LEU A 180 5.42 8.44 -23.93
C LEU A 180 4.45 7.36 -24.44
N LYS A 181 4.84 6.08 -24.29
CA LYS A 181 4.07 4.91 -24.77
C LYS A 181 2.76 4.63 -24.01
N ASN A 182 2.44 5.35 -22.91
CA ASN A 182 1.23 5.14 -22.10
C ASN A 182 0.57 6.47 -21.67
N ILE A 183 0.11 7.25 -22.65
CA ILE A 183 -0.47 8.58 -22.46
C ILE A 183 -1.58 8.58 -21.38
N LYS A 184 -2.46 7.56 -21.38
CA LYS A 184 -3.58 7.48 -20.42
C LYS A 184 -3.10 7.39 -18.98
N ASN A 185 -2.11 6.53 -18.69
CA ASN A 185 -1.57 6.38 -17.35
C ASN A 185 -0.84 7.64 -16.88
N TYR A 186 -0.01 8.26 -17.73
CA TYR A 186 0.68 9.49 -17.39
C TYR A 186 -0.30 10.65 -17.16
N LYS A 187 -1.31 10.84 -18.02
CA LYS A 187 -2.39 11.82 -17.81
C LYS A 187 -3.03 11.64 -16.43
N PHE A 188 -3.43 10.41 -16.09
CA PHE A 188 -4.05 10.13 -14.79
C PHE A 188 -3.15 10.54 -13.62
N ARG A 189 -1.86 10.18 -13.68
CA ARG A 189 -0.89 10.51 -12.62
C ARG A 189 -0.59 12.01 -12.51
N VAL A 190 -0.55 12.73 -13.62
CA VAL A 190 -0.42 14.20 -13.62
C VAL A 190 -1.65 14.85 -12.98
N ILE A 191 -2.85 14.35 -13.30
CA ILE A 191 -4.10 14.82 -12.67
C ILE A 191 -4.12 14.53 -11.17
N GLU A 192 -3.59 13.40 -10.69
CA GLU A 192 -3.45 13.14 -9.25
C GLU A 192 -2.58 14.21 -8.55
N TRP A 193 -1.48 14.63 -9.17
CA TRP A 193 -0.64 15.71 -8.64
C TRP A 193 -1.36 17.06 -8.62
N ILE A 194 -2.11 17.39 -9.68
CA ILE A 194 -2.91 18.61 -9.75
C ILE A 194 -4.00 18.61 -8.67
N LYS A 195 -4.67 17.47 -8.45
CA LYS A 195 -5.66 17.31 -7.36
C LYS A 195 -5.02 17.49 -5.99
N LYS A 196 -3.85 16.87 -5.77
CA LYS A 196 -3.09 17.04 -4.52
C LYS A 196 -2.74 18.51 -4.27
N ARG A 197 -2.23 19.21 -5.28
CA ARG A 197 -1.96 20.66 -5.23
C ARG A 197 -3.22 21.44 -4.88
N SER A 198 -4.32 21.19 -5.59
CA SER A 198 -5.61 21.86 -5.41
C SER A 198 -6.11 21.77 -3.96
N VAL A 199 -6.09 20.57 -3.37
CA VAL A 199 -6.49 20.35 -1.98
C VAL A 199 -5.60 21.12 -1.00
N ILE A 200 -4.28 21.14 -1.24
CA ILE A 200 -3.34 21.83 -0.34
C ILE A 200 -3.47 23.35 -0.44
N GLU A 201 -3.66 23.89 -1.65
CA GLU A 201 -3.91 25.32 -1.84
C GLU A 201 -5.20 25.77 -1.15
N GLN A 202 -6.28 25.01 -1.30
CA GLN A 202 -7.59 25.37 -0.74
C GLN A 202 -7.67 25.19 0.78
N LEU A 203 -7.13 24.10 1.32
CA LEU A 203 -7.31 23.77 2.73
C LEU A 203 -6.16 24.26 3.62
N TYR A 204 -4.97 24.48 3.05
CA TYR A 204 -3.74 24.72 3.82
C TYR A 204 -2.91 25.89 3.26
N ASN A 205 -3.55 26.80 2.50
CA ASN A 205 -2.92 27.99 1.91
C ASN A 205 -1.62 27.66 1.14
N GLY A 206 -1.55 26.47 0.54
CA GLY A 206 -0.41 26.03 -0.26
C GLY A 206 0.84 25.67 0.54
N LYS A 207 0.75 25.54 1.88
CA LYS A 207 1.92 25.30 2.77
C LYS A 207 1.75 24.06 3.65
N CYS A 208 2.86 23.54 4.15
CA CYS A 208 2.88 22.53 5.20
C CYS A 208 2.40 23.13 6.53
N ILE A 209 1.39 22.54 7.15
CA ILE A 209 0.88 22.99 8.47
C ILE A 209 1.92 22.79 9.58
N GLY A 210 2.77 21.76 9.46
CA GLY A 210 3.71 21.42 10.54
C GLY A 210 4.93 22.34 10.59
N CYS A 211 5.56 22.60 9.43
CA CYS A 211 6.81 23.35 9.38
C CYS A 211 6.73 24.71 8.69
N GLU A 212 5.65 24.99 7.93
CA GLU A 212 5.40 26.22 7.14
C GLU A 212 6.45 26.59 6.07
N ASN A 213 7.61 25.93 6.08
CA ASN A 213 8.75 26.18 5.20
C ASN A 213 8.62 25.48 3.83
N VAL A 214 7.78 24.45 3.74
CA VAL A 214 7.52 23.71 2.51
C VAL A 214 6.19 24.18 1.91
N SER A 215 6.21 24.60 0.63
CA SER A 215 5.02 25.00 -0.11
C SER A 215 4.82 24.17 -1.38
N VAL A 216 3.61 24.20 -1.93
CA VAL A 216 3.25 23.52 -3.19
C VAL A 216 4.15 23.96 -4.35
N MET A 217 4.56 25.23 -4.39
CA MET A 217 5.40 25.77 -5.45
C MET A 217 6.88 25.39 -5.29
N LYS A 218 7.34 25.18 -4.05
CA LYS A 218 8.74 24.81 -3.77
C LYS A 218 8.97 23.31 -3.85
N ASN A 219 8.11 22.51 -3.22
CA ASN A 219 8.31 21.06 -3.10
C ASN A 219 7.00 20.31 -2.81
N LEU A 220 6.04 20.37 -3.75
CA LEU A 220 4.79 19.60 -3.69
C LEU A 220 5.00 18.09 -3.38
N PRO A 221 6.03 17.40 -3.93
CA PRO A 221 6.25 15.99 -3.62
C PRO A 221 6.50 15.68 -2.15
N ALA A 222 7.04 16.62 -1.38
CA ALA A 222 7.34 16.44 0.04
C ALA A 222 6.13 16.65 0.97
N LEU A 223 5.02 17.22 0.46
CA LEU A 223 3.80 17.41 1.24
C LEU A 223 2.97 16.14 1.20
N ASP A 224 2.52 15.59 2.32
CA ASP A 224 1.62 14.43 2.35
C ASP A 224 0.49 14.62 3.36
N PHE A 225 -0.62 13.92 3.13
CA PHE A 225 -1.78 13.98 4.03
C PHE A 225 -1.65 12.94 5.13
N HIS A 226 -1.75 13.40 6.37
CA HIS A 226 -1.80 12.55 7.54
C HIS A 226 -3.09 12.85 8.31
N HIS A 227 -3.81 11.81 8.72
CA HIS A 227 -4.89 11.98 9.68
C HIS A 227 -4.28 12.46 10.98
N ARG A 228 -4.72 13.62 11.50
CA ARG A 228 -4.43 13.99 12.87
C ARG A 228 -5.12 12.96 13.77
N SER A 229 -4.35 12.32 14.64
CA SER A 229 -4.91 11.64 15.80
C SER A 229 -5.84 12.64 16.49
N LYS A 230 -7.08 12.25 16.81
CA LYS A 230 -7.86 13.03 17.77
C LYS A 230 -7.08 12.95 19.09
N HIS A 231 -6.35 14.03 19.38
CA HIS A 231 -5.81 14.28 20.71
C HIS A 231 -6.95 14.73 21.61
#